data_AF-A0A964YH22-F1
#
_entry.id   AF-A0A964YH22-F1
#
_cell.length_a   1.000
_cell.length_b   1.000
_cell.length_c   1.000
_cell.angle_alpha   90.00
_cell.angle_beta   90.00
_cell.angle_gamma   90.00
#
_symmetry.space_group_name_H-M   'P 1'
#
loop_
_entity.id
_entity.type
_entity.pdbx_description
1 polymer ?
#
loop_
_entity_poly.entity_id
_entity_poly.type
_entity_poly.pdbx_seq_one_letter_code
_entity_poly.pdbx_strand_id
1 'polypeptide(L)'
;MAKDPTIKSELKELSATVANLNGDTPFSLPSSYFEGFPQRIMERIENETLTSKEVVLSPALEGLKSKNPFEVPENYFDEFSVKLPSNQPAVISINFRKWASFAAAACLAGFILGIVFINNKKESPASLASNTISHEAMETYLTEVEAFELGDRDSELVAMENNTLMEVSTLNISEMLKDIPDKDISRFLDLNGFDETPTIN
;
A
#
# COMPACT_ATOMS: atom_id res chain seq x y z
N MET A 1 5.50 28.16 -29.90
CA MET A 1 5.18 28.65 -28.54
C MET A 1 6.50 28.97 -27.86
N ALA A 2 6.75 30.21 -27.43
CA ALA A 2 8.01 30.56 -26.77
C ALA A 2 8.06 29.87 -25.39
N LYS A 3 9.13 29.13 -25.11
CA LYS A 3 9.31 28.49 -23.80
C LYS A 3 9.52 29.58 -22.73
N ASP A 4 8.82 29.47 -21.60
CA ASP A 4 9.00 30.36 -20.46
C ASP A 4 10.48 30.33 -20.00
N PRO A 5 11.13 31.48 -19.77
CA PRO A 5 12.53 31.54 -19.37
C PRO A 5 12.82 30.78 -18.05
N THR A 6 11.84 30.71 -17.15
CA THR A 6 11.92 30.00 -15.87
C THR A 6 11.99 28.50 -16.11
N ILE A 7 11.06 27.97 -16.92
CA ILE A 7 10.99 26.54 -17.27
C ILE A 7 12.26 26.09 -17.98
N LYS A 8 12.83 26.92 -18.86
CA LYS A 8 14.08 26.59 -19.56
C LYS A 8 15.27 26.46 -18.61
N SER A 9 15.29 27.27 -17.54
CA SER A 9 16.35 27.21 -16.53
C SER A 9 16.22 25.95 -15.68
N GLU A 10 15.03 25.63 -15.20
CA GLU A 10 14.73 24.43 -14.40
C GLU A 10 15.06 23.16 -15.18
N LEU A 11 14.63 23.07 -16.45
CA LEU A 11 14.94 21.92 -17.29
C LEU A 11 16.44 21.75 -17.52
N LYS A 12 17.21 22.83 -17.61
CA LYS A 12 18.67 22.76 -17.79
C LYS A 12 19.38 22.22 -16.55
N GLU A 13 18.82 22.45 -15.36
CA GLU A 13 19.32 21.89 -14.10
C GLU A 13 19.05 20.39 -14.01
N LEU A 14 17.91 19.93 -14.54
CA LEU A 14 17.52 18.52 -14.55
C LEU A 14 18.18 17.71 -15.67
N SER A 15 18.16 18.23 -16.90
CA SER A 15 18.68 17.55 -18.09
C SER A 15 19.04 18.55 -19.20
N ALA A 16 20.32 18.56 -19.58
CA ALA A 16 20.78 19.40 -20.69
C ALA A 16 20.17 18.95 -22.03
N THR A 17 19.90 17.65 -22.18
CA THR A 17 19.26 17.07 -23.37
C THR A 17 17.81 17.53 -23.49
N VAL A 18 17.01 17.42 -22.42
CA VAL A 18 15.58 17.80 -22.42
C VAL A 18 15.39 19.31 -22.62
N ALA A 19 16.23 20.15 -22.00
CA ALA A 19 16.14 21.60 -22.14
C ALA A 19 16.30 22.08 -23.60
N ASN A 20 17.08 21.35 -24.39
CA ASN A 20 17.39 21.66 -25.79
C ASN A 20 16.51 20.91 -26.80
N LEU A 21 15.52 20.12 -26.36
CA LEU A 21 14.57 19.47 -27.26
C LEU A 21 13.76 20.50 -28.06
N ASN A 22 13.71 20.30 -29.37
CA ASN A 22 12.73 20.95 -30.22
C ASN A 22 11.34 20.38 -29.87
N GLY A 23 10.28 21.19 -30.01
CA GLY A 23 8.91 20.75 -29.73
C GLY A 23 8.35 19.71 -30.71
N ASP A 24 9.22 19.16 -31.56
CA ASP A 24 8.89 18.13 -32.53
C ASP A 24 8.94 16.78 -31.80
N THR A 25 7.76 16.21 -31.56
CA THR A 25 7.66 14.90 -30.93
C THR A 25 7.98 13.82 -31.97
N PRO A 26 8.89 12.87 -31.69
CA PRO A 26 9.21 11.79 -32.63
C PRO A 26 8.03 10.83 -32.84
N PHE A 27 7.04 10.88 -31.93
CA PHE A 27 5.80 10.13 -32.04
C PHE A 27 4.73 11.06 -32.63
N SER A 28 4.44 10.87 -33.90
CA SER A 28 3.26 11.43 -34.54
C SER A 28 2.43 10.29 -35.07
N LEU A 29 1.12 10.35 -34.83
CA LEU A 29 0.21 9.36 -35.38
C LEU A 29 -0.02 9.70 -36.86
N PRO A 30 -0.10 8.69 -37.75
CA PRO A 30 -0.56 8.90 -39.11
C PRO A 30 -1.89 9.66 -39.10
N SER A 31 -2.07 10.56 -40.07
CA SER A 31 -3.36 11.17 -40.31
C SER A 31 -4.42 10.07 -40.42
N SER A 32 -5.54 10.22 -39.70
CA SER A 32 -6.66 9.27 -39.71
C SER A 32 -6.44 7.94 -38.96
N TYR A 33 -5.42 7.81 -38.10
CA TYR A 33 -5.23 6.62 -37.23
C TYR A 33 -6.52 6.20 -36.50
N PHE A 34 -7.24 7.17 -35.94
CA PHE A 34 -8.46 6.92 -35.17
C PHE A 34 -9.72 6.74 -36.02
N GLU A 35 -9.73 7.14 -37.29
CA GLU A 35 -10.94 7.07 -38.14
C GLU A 35 -11.40 5.62 -38.35
N GLY A 36 -10.46 4.69 -38.51
CA GLY A 36 -10.76 3.26 -38.65
C GLY A 36 -10.68 2.46 -37.34
N PHE A 37 -10.37 3.09 -36.20
CA PHE A 37 -10.11 2.37 -34.96
C PHE A 37 -11.34 1.61 -34.43
N PRO A 38 -12.55 2.21 -34.34
CA PRO A 38 -13.73 1.50 -33.85
C PRO A 38 -14.07 0.27 -34.69
N GLN A 39 -13.91 0.37 -36.02
CA GLN A 39 -14.23 -0.71 -36.94
C GLN A 39 -13.27 -1.90 -36.78
N ARG A 40 -11.97 -1.63 -36.62
CA ARG A 40 -10.95 -2.67 -36.33
C ARG A 40 -11.19 -3.37 -34.99
N ILE A 41 -11.65 -2.63 -33.98
CA ILE A 41 -12.00 -3.23 -32.68
C ILE A 41 -13.22 -4.15 -32.82
N MET A 42 -14.27 -3.71 -33.51
CA MET A 42 -15.46 -4.54 -33.73
C MET A 42 -15.14 -5.80 -34.55
N GLU A 43 -14.37 -5.67 -35.63
CA GLU A 43 -13.92 -6.81 -36.44
C GLU A 43 -13.11 -7.82 -35.61
N ARG A 44 -12.24 -7.35 -34.71
CA ARG A 44 -11.49 -8.23 -33.81
C ARG A 44 -12.39 -8.95 -32.82
N ILE A 45 -13.35 -8.26 -32.21
CA ILE A 45 -14.31 -8.87 -31.28
C ILE A 45 -15.12 -9.94 -32.00
N GLU A 46 -15.64 -9.64 -33.19
CA GLU A 46 -16.38 -10.60 -34.01
C GLU A 46 -15.51 -11.83 -34.33
N ASN A 47 -14.28 -11.63 -34.79
CA ASN A 47 -13.35 -12.74 -35.07
C ASN A 47 -13.03 -13.58 -33.82
N GLU A 48 -12.79 -12.97 -32.65
CA GLU A 48 -12.54 -13.69 -31.40
C GLU A 48 -13.77 -14.50 -30.94
N THR A 49 -14.98 -13.99 -31.12
CA THR A 49 -16.23 -14.72 -30.81
C THR A 49 -16.48 -15.90 -31.75
N LEU A 50 -16.04 -15.83 -33.01
CA LEU A 50 -16.11 -16.93 -33.97
C LEU A 50 -15.05 -18.00 -33.67
N THR A 51 -13.85 -17.58 -33.27
CA THR A 51 -12.73 -18.49 -32.95
C THR A 51 -12.95 -19.25 -31.63
N SER A 52 -13.68 -18.67 -30.68
CA SER A 52 -14.01 -19.32 -29.41
C SER A 52 -15.08 -20.43 -29.53
N LYS A 53 -15.76 -20.54 -30.67
CA LYS A 53 -16.65 -21.67 -30.98
C LYS A 53 -15.88 -22.92 -31.44
N GLU A 54 -14.64 -22.76 -31.86
CA GLU A 54 -13.77 -23.86 -32.30
C GLU A 54 -12.35 -23.65 -31.77
N VAL A 55 -12.22 -23.54 -30.44
CA VAL A 55 -10.93 -23.86 -29.81
C VAL A 55 -10.70 -25.34 -30.10
N VAL A 56 -9.80 -25.65 -31.04
CA VAL A 56 -9.22 -26.98 -31.21
C VAL A 56 -8.45 -27.25 -29.92
N LEU A 57 -9.17 -27.73 -28.90
CA LEU A 57 -8.58 -28.19 -27.66
C LEU A 57 -7.61 -29.29 -28.06
N SER A 58 -6.35 -29.18 -27.62
CA SER A 58 -5.41 -30.29 -27.79
C SER A 58 -6.08 -31.59 -27.30
N PRO A 59 -5.85 -32.76 -27.91
CA PRO A 59 -6.50 -34.02 -27.51
C PRO A 59 -6.36 -34.33 -26.01
N ALA A 60 -5.31 -33.81 -25.36
CA ALA A 60 -5.09 -33.94 -23.92
C ALA A 60 -6.06 -33.12 -23.05
N LEU A 61 -6.55 -31.97 -23.54
CA LEU A 61 -7.43 -31.06 -22.79
C LEU A 61 -8.92 -31.33 -23.02
N GLU A 62 -9.28 -32.05 -24.09
CA GLU A 62 -10.67 -32.41 -24.38
C GLU A 62 -11.29 -33.28 -23.26
N GLY A 63 -10.51 -34.21 -22.68
CA GLY A 63 -10.93 -35.04 -21.55
C GLY A 63 -11.05 -34.30 -20.21
N LEU A 64 -10.56 -33.06 -20.12
CA LEU A 64 -10.57 -32.21 -18.93
C LEU A 64 -11.63 -31.11 -18.98
N LYS A 65 -12.31 -30.91 -20.13
CA LYS A 65 -13.32 -29.86 -20.33
C LYS A 65 -14.46 -29.87 -19.29
N SER A 66 -14.73 -31.03 -18.70
CA SER A 66 -15.81 -31.24 -17.72
C SER A 66 -15.32 -31.69 -16.34
N LYS A 67 -14.02 -31.60 -16.05
CA LYS A 67 -13.48 -31.96 -14.74
C LYS A 67 -12.95 -30.71 -14.05
N ASN A 68 -13.54 -30.36 -12.90
CA ASN A 68 -13.05 -29.27 -12.08
C ASN A 68 -11.77 -29.73 -11.35
N PRO A 69 -10.61 -29.09 -11.60
CA PRO A 69 -9.35 -29.49 -10.98
C PRO A 69 -9.26 -29.15 -9.49
N PHE A 70 -10.23 -28.39 -8.96
CA PHE A 70 -10.27 -27.93 -7.56
C PHE A 70 -11.28 -28.69 -6.70
N GLU A 71 -11.63 -29.92 -7.08
CA GLU A 71 -12.48 -30.79 -6.26
C GLU A 71 -11.64 -31.62 -5.27
N VAL A 72 -12.11 -31.67 -4.02
CA VAL A 72 -11.53 -32.57 -3.01
C VAL A 72 -11.99 -34.01 -3.27
N PRO A 73 -11.14 -35.03 -3.06
CA PRO A 73 -11.54 -36.42 -3.16
C PRO A 73 -12.69 -36.76 -2.22
N GLU A 74 -13.49 -37.76 -2.58
CA GLU A 74 -14.48 -38.34 -1.66
C GLU A 74 -13.79 -38.76 -0.35
N ASN A 75 -14.43 -38.45 0.79
CA ASN A 75 -13.96 -38.77 2.14
C ASN A 75 -12.64 -38.07 2.58
N TYR A 76 -12.16 -37.03 1.87
CA TYR A 76 -10.97 -36.26 2.28
C TYR A 76 -11.04 -35.78 3.73
N PHE A 77 -12.19 -35.26 4.15
CA PHE A 77 -12.39 -34.76 5.52
C PHE A 77 -12.65 -35.86 6.54
N ASP A 78 -13.12 -37.03 6.13
CA ASP A 78 -13.35 -38.17 7.02
C ASP A 78 -12.03 -38.86 7.41
N GLU A 79 -11.06 -38.89 6.50
CA GLU A 79 -9.70 -39.37 6.77
C GLU A 79 -8.81 -38.30 7.43
N PHE A 80 -9.25 -37.04 7.43
CA PHE A 80 -8.49 -35.93 7.99
C PHE A 80 -8.46 -35.99 9.53
N SER A 81 -7.42 -36.61 10.07
CA SER A 81 -7.16 -36.67 11.51
C SER A 81 -5.99 -35.76 11.91
N VAL A 82 -6.30 -34.67 12.63
CA VAL A 82 -5.27 -33.82 13.22
C VAL A 82 -4.81 -34.46 14.54
N LYS A 83 -3.59 -35.00 14.56
CA LYS A 83 -2.94 -35.44 15.80
C LYS A 83 -2.41 -34.23 16.55
N LEU A 84 -3.26 -33.63 17.38
CA LEU A 84 -2.81 -32.58 18.30
C LEU A 84 -1.96 -33.22 19.41
N PRO A 85 -0.74 -32.75 19.68
CA PRO A 85 0.00 -33.19 20.87
C PRO A 85 -0.79 -32.75 22.10
N SER A 86 -1.35 -33.72 22.82
CA SER A 86 -2.02 -33.51 24.10
C SER A 86 -0.98 -33.18 25.17
N ASN A 87 -0.43 -31.98 25.11
CA ASN A 87 0.36 -31.42 26.21
C ASN A 87 -0.60 -30.66 27.13
N GLN A 88 -1.43 -31.39 27.88
CA GLN A 88 -2.19 -30.79 28.95
C GLN A 88 -1.21 -30.44 30.09
N PRO A 89 -1.02 -29.15 30.43
CA PRO A 89 -0.19 -28.79 31.58
C PRO A 89 -0.84 -29.37 32.84
N ALA A 90 -0.03 -29.98 33.73
CA ALA A 90 -0.51 -30.49 34.99
C ALA A 90 -1.14 -29.35 35.81
N VAL A 91 -2.47 -29.37 35.97
CA VAL A 91 -3.19 -28.39 36.78
C VAL A 91 -2.98 -28.73 38.25
N ILE A 92 -2.15 -27.95 38.95
CA ILE A 92 -1.94 -28.07 40.40
C ILE A 92 -2.88 -27.09 41.10
N SER A 93 -3.75 -27.58 41.97
CA SER A 93 -4.59 -26.72 42.81
C SER A 93 -3.77 -26.08 43.93
N ILE A 94 -3.68 -24.75 43.96
CA ILE A 94 -3.07 -23.99 45.05
C ILE A 94 -4.12 -23.71 46.15
N ASN A 95 -3.80 -24.06 47.39
CA ASN A 95 -4.67 -23.83 48.56
C ASN A 95 -4.27 -22.55 49.32
N PHE A 96 -4.85 -21.41 48.95
CA PHE A 96 -4.53 -20.06 49.47
C PHE A 96 -4.82 -19.87 50.97
N ARG A 97 -5.61 -20.77 51.58
CA ARG A 97 -5.98 -20.71 53.01
C ARG A 97 -4.79 -20.78 53.95
N LYS A 98 -3.68 -21.43 53.55
CA LYS A 98 -2.48 -21.57 54.38
C LYS A 98 -1.58 -20.32 54.37
N TRP A 99 -1.71 -19.45 53.38
CA TRP A 99 -0.86 -18.26 53.24
C TRP A 99 -1.55 -16.98 53.74
N ALA A 100 -2.89 -16.99 53.82
CA ALA A 100 -3.67 -15.87 54.34
C ALA A 100 -3.29 -15.49 55.79
N SER A 101 -2.91 -16.46 56.62
CA SER A 101 -2.46 -16.20 58.00
C SER A 101 -1.12 -15.47 58.06
N PHE A 102 -0.20 -15.78 57.14
CA PHE A 102 1.10 -15.10 57.05
C PHE A 102 0.96 -13.69 56.48
N ALA A 103 0.11 -13.51 55.46
CA ALA A 103 -0.20 -12.19 54.90
C ALA A 103 -0.85 -11.26 55.95
N ALA A 104 -1.80 -11.76 56.75
CA ALA A 104 -2.42 -10.98 57.82
C ALA A 104 -1.38 -10.50 58.87
N ALA A 105 -0.43 -11.36 59.26
CA ALA A 105 0.65 -10.98 60.17
C ALA A 105 1.57 -9.91 59.57
N ALA A 106 1.93 -10.03 58.28
CA ALA A 106 2.74 -9.03 57.59
C ALA A 106 2.01 -7.68 57.46
N CYS A 107 0.70 -7.68 57.20
CA CYS A 107 -0.11 -6.46 57.18
C CYS A 107 -0.14 -5.77 58.54
N LEU A 108 -0.32 -6.53 59.63
CA LEU A 108 -0.31 -5.97 60.98
C LEU A 108 1.06 -5.42 61.36
N ALA A 109 2.14 -6.14 61.05
CA ALA A 109 3.51 -5.68 61.28
C ALA A 109 3.83 -4.40 60.48
N GLY A 110 3.45 -4.36 59.20
CA GLY A 110 3.58 -3.19 58.35
C GLY A 110 2.74 -2.00 58.82
N PHE A 111 1.53 -2.24 59.32
CA PHE A 111 0.67 -1.19 59.87
C PHE A 111 1.26 -0.58 61.16
N ILE A 112 1.81 -1.42 62.04
CA ILE A 112 2.48 -0.97 63.27
C ILE A 112 3.75 -0.18 62.92
N LEU A 113 4.59 -0.67 62.01
CA LEU A 113 5.79 0.03 61.54
C LEU A 113 5.43 1.35 60.83
N GLY A 114 4.36 1.36 60.04
CA GLY A 114 3.85 2.55 59.35
C GLY A 114 3.38 3.64 60.30
N ILE A 115 2.61 3.29 61.34
CA ILE A 115 2.16 4.25 62.36
C ILE A 115 3.34 4.85 63.13
N VAL A 116 4.34 4.05 63.51
CA VAL A 116 5.56 4.54 64.18
C VAL A 116 6.34 5.51 63.28
N PHE A 117 6.43 5.22 61.99
CA PHE A 117 7.10 6.09 61.02
C PHE A 117 6.37 7.42 60.81
N ILE A 118 5.03 7.41 60.75
CA ILE A 118 4.20 8.62 60.62
C ILE A 118 4.31 9.50 61.88
N ASN A 119 4.29 8.91 63.08
CA ASN A 119 4.41 9.67 64.32
C ASN A 119 5.78 10.32 64.52
N ASN A 120 6.83 9.83 63.86
CA ASN A 120 8.16 10.44 63.84
C ASN A 120 8.31 11.56 62.79
N LYS A 121 7.30 11.83 61.95
CA LYS A 121 7.27 12.96 61.02
C LYS A 121 6.16 13.92 61.41
N LYS A 122 6.46 14.90 62.27
CA LYS A 122 5.67 16.13 62.32
C LYS A 122 6.15 17.05 61.19
N GLU A 123 5.56 16.94 60.00
CA GLU A 123 5.37 18.05 59.03
C GLU A 123 4.16 17.73 58.12
N SER A 124 3.42 18.78 57.76
CA SER A 124 2.06 18.83 57.18
C SER A 124 1.80 17.99 55.92
N PRO A 125 0.51 17.69 55.62
CA PRO A 125 0.10 16.85 54.50
C PRO A 125 0.37 17.52 53.15
N ALA A 126 1.07 16.82 52.26
CA ALA A 126 1.19 17.21 50.86
C ALA A 126 -0.20 17.20 50.19
N SER A 127 -0.60 18.35 49.66
CA SER A 127 -1.74 18.47 48.75
C SER A 127 -1.51 17.58 47.54
N LEU A 128 -2.50 16.74 47.23
CA LEU A 128 -2.59 15.97 45.99
C LEU A 128 -2.34 16.92 44.81
N ALA A 129 -1.23 16.72 44.10
CA ALA A 129 -0.96 17.42 42.85
C ALA A 129 -2.06 17.07 41.86
N SER A 130 -2.79 18.10 41.45
CA SER A 130 -3.74 18.09 40.35
C SER A 130 -3.07 17.58 39.08
N ASN A 131 -3.74 16.68 38.36
CA ASN A 131 -3.44 16.34 36.97
C ASN A 131 -3.64 17.59 36.09
N THR A 132 -2.66 18.48 36.06
CA THR A 132 -2.57 19.55 35.06
C THR A 132 -1.64 19.06 33.98
N ILE A 133 -2.22 18.52 32.91
CA ILE A 133 -1.50 18.21 31.68
C ILE A 133 -0.88 19.53 31.19
N SER A 134 0.42 19.57 30.99
CA SER A 134 1.16 20.73 30.50
C SER A 134 0.61 21.17 29.14
N HIS A 135 0.41 22.47 28.93
CA HIS A 135 -0.03 23.04 27.66
C HIS A 135 0.81 22.55 26.46
N GLU A 136 2.10 22.31 26.68
CA GLU A 136 3.04 21.73 25.71
C GLU A 136 2.65 20.33 25.20
N ALA A 137 2.07 19.49 26.06
CA ALA A 137 1.63 18.14 25.69
C ALA A 137 0.34 18.17 24.86
N MET A 138 -0.53 19.16 25.12
CA MET A 138 -1.73 19.37 24.30
C MET A 138 -1.38 19.90 22.90
N GLU A 139 -0.40 20.80 22.79
CA GLU A 139 0.01 21.31 21.46
C GLU A 139 0.66 20.23 20.60
N THR A 140 1.46 19.35 21.19
CA THR A 140 2.05 18.21 20.48
C THR A 140 0.98 17.24 19.95
N TYR A 141 -0.05 16.98 20.76
CA TYR A 141 -1.16 16.12 20.33
C TYR A 141 -2.02 16.77 19.24
N LEU A 142 -2.27 18.08 19.33
CA LEU A 142 -3.06 18.80 18.32
C LEU A 142 -2.33 18.91 16.98
N THR A 143 -1.01 19.13 17.00
CA THR A 143 -0.19 19.12 15.77
C THR A 143 -0.11 17.74 15.14
N GLU A 144 -0.04 16.67 15.94
CA GLU A 144 -0.06 15.29 15.43
C GLU A 144 -1.41 14.93 14.78
N VAL A 145 -2.52 15.44 15.31
CA VAL A 145 -3.88 15.23 14.75
C VAL A 145 -4.10 16.06 13.48
N GLU A 146 -3.67 17.33 13.42
CA GLU A 146 -3.77 18.14 12.19
C GLU A 146 -2.92 17.58 11.04
N ALA A 147 -1.74 17.02 11.35
CA ALA A 147 -0.90 16.36 10.36
C ALA A 147 -1.54 15.08 9.79
N PHE A 148 -2.45 14.45 10.54
CA PHE A 148 -3.20 13.27 10.10
C PHE A 148 -4.44 13.64 9.27
N GLU A 149 -5.13 14.75 9.57
CA GLU A 149 -6.35 15.16 8.84
C GLU A 149 -6.10 15.90 7.52
N LEU A 150 -4.92 16.49 7.30
CA LEU A 150 -4.57 17.14 6.03
C LEU A 150 -3.92 16.20 5.00
N GLY A 151 -3.63 14.95 5.37
CA GLY A 151 -2.98 13.97 4.50
C GLY A 151 -3.92 13.13 3.62
N ASP A 152 -5.24 13.19 3.83
CA ASP A 152 -6.16 12.18 3.26
C ASP A 152 -7.51 12.74 2.75
N ARG A 153 -7.64 14.07 2.59
CA ARG A 153 -8.93 14.73 2.26
C ARG A 153 -9.14 15.13 0.80
N ASP A 154 -8.30 14.68 -0.13
CA ASP A 154 -8.52 14.89 -1.57
C ASP A 154 -8.96 13.60 -2.32
N SER A 155 -9.15 12.48 -1.61
CA SER A 155 -9.60 11.20 -2.18
C SER A 155 -11.03 10.83 -1.80
N GLU A 156 -12.03 11.63 -2.20
CA GLU A 156 -13.41 11.14 -2.25
C GLU A 156 -14.24 11.78 -3.38
N LEU A 157 -14.02 11.27 -4.60
CA LEU A 157 -15.05 11.20 -5.63
C LEU A 157 -14.74 10.02 -6.56
N VAL A 158 -15.13 8.83 -6.09
CA VAL A 158 -15.10 7.60 -6.88
C VAL A 158 -16.26 7.66 -7.88
N ALA A 159 -15.93 7.97 -9.15
CA ALA A 159 -16.70 7.51 -10.30
C ALA A 159 -15.86 6.43 -10.99
N MET A 160 -16.50 5.26 -11.11
CA MET A 160 -15.98 4.02 -11.66
C MET A 160 -15.53 4.19 -13.12
N GLU A 161 -14.23 4.36 -13.35
CA GLU A 161 -13.62 4.11 -14.66
C GLU A 161 -12.22 3.55 -14.48
N ASN A 162 -11.95 2.46 -15.18
CA ASN A 162 -10.76 1.67 -15.03
C ASN A 162 -9.60 2.41 -15.70
N ASN A 163 -8.89 3.24 -14.96
CA ASN A 163 -7.52 3.65 -15.27
C ASN A 163 -6.87 4.13 -13.97
N THR A 164 -5.78 3.47 -13.59
CA THR A 164 -4.84 3.99 -12.60
C THR A 164 -4.22 5.28 -13.15
N LEU A 165 -4.93 6.39 -13.00
CA LEU A 165 -4.40 7.72 -13.24
C LEU A 165 -3.46 8.06 -12.09
N MET A 166 -2.18 7.75 -12.29
CA MET A 166 -1.12 8.41 -11.55
C MET A 166 -1.26 9.91 -11.81
N GLU A 167 -1.50 10.70 -10.77
CA GLU A 167 -1.58 12.15 -10.89
C GLU A 167 -0.22 12.68 -11.34
N VAL A 168 -0.15 13.07 -12.62
CA VAL A 168 1.06 13.63 -13.22
C VAL A 168 1.17 15.10 -12.78
N SER A 169 1.72 15.31 -11.58
CA SER A 169 2.09 16.64 -11.10
C SER A 169 3.48 17.03 -11.61
N THR A 170 3.76 18.34 -11.71
CA THR A 170 5.08 18.86 -12.13
C THR A 170 6.20 18.44 -11.19
N LEU A 171 5.88 18.22 -9.91
CA LEU A 171 6.81 17.71 -8.89
C LEU A 171 7.19 16.25 -9.17
N ASN A 172 6.20 15.40 -9.47
CA ASN A 172 6.42 13.98 -9.79
C ASN A 172 7.27 13.81 -11.05
N ILE A 173 7.05 14.63 -12.09
CA ILE A 173 7.85 14.58 -13.32
C ILE A 173 9.31 15.02 -13.06
N SER A 174 9.52 16.06 -12.27
CA SER A 174 10.86 16.57 -11.94
C SER A 174 11.71 15.52 -11.21
N GLU A 175 11.12 14.84 -10.23
CA GLU A 175 11.78 13.77 -9.48
C GLU A 175 12.12 12.58 -10.39
N MET A 176 11.19 12.15 -11.24
CA MET A 176 11.43 11.07 -12.19
C MET A 176 12.51 11.39 -13.23
N LEU A 177 12.57 12.63 -13.72
CA LEU A 177 13.58 13.05 -14.70
C LEU A 177 15.00 13.11 -14.11
N LYS A 178 15.12 13.38 -12.81
CA LYS A 178 16.41 13.42 -12.12
C LYS A 178 17.10 12.06 -12.07
N ASP A 179 16.33 10.99 -12.00
CA ASP A 179 16.83 9.62 -11.91
C ASP A 179 17.19 9.01 -13.28
N ILE A 180 16.80 9.66 -14.38
CA ILE A 180 17.09 9.18 -15.74
C ILE A 180 18.38 9.87 -16.23
N PRO A 181 19.45 9.12 -16.54
CA PRO A 181 20.68 9.73 -17.02
C PRO A 181 20.51 10.31 -18.43
N ASP A 182 21.11 11.49 -18.68
CA ASP A 182 21.03 12.22 -19.96
C ASP A 182 21.38 11.37 -21.19
N LYS A 183 22.31 10.42 -21.03
CA LYS A 183 22.70 9.47 -22.09
C LYS A 183 21.55 8.57 -22.53
N ASP A 184 20.70 8.12 -21.61
CA ASP A 184 19.57 7.25 -21.92
C ASP A 184 18.46 8.04 -22.63
N ILE A 185 18.26 9.31 -22.24
CA ILE A 185 17.35 10.23 -22.94
C ILE A 185 17.83 10.47 -24.36
N SER A 186 19.12 10.77 -24.56
CA SER A 186 19.70 10.94 -25.90
C SER A 186 19.54 9.68 -26.75
N ARG A 187 19.84 8.50 -26.19
CA ARG A 187 19.66 7.22 -26.89
C ARG A 187 18.21 7.02 -27.34
N PHE A 188 17.25 7.39 -26.52
CA PHE A 188 15.82 7.28 -26.86
C PHE A 188 15.43 8.20 -28.02
N LEU A 189 15.99 9.41 -28.08
CA LEU A 189 15.73 10.36 -29.18
C LEU A 189 16.36 9.92 -30.51
N ASP A 190 17.50 9.23 -30.44
CA ASP A 190 18.18 8.68 -31.61
C ASP A 190 17.47 7.45 -32.19
N LEU A 191 16.65 6.78 -31.39
CA LEU A 191 15.73 5.75 -31.86
C LEU A 191 14.58 6.46 -32.59
N ASN A 192 14.79 6.80 -33.86
CA ASN A 192 13.69 7.11 -34.77
C ASN A 192 12.63 6.01 -34.60
N GLY A 193 11.39 6.42 -34.30
CA GLY A 193 10.30 5.51 -33.96
C GLY A 193 10.17 4.34 -34.94
N PHE A 194 9.69 3.21 -34.44
CA PHE A 194 9.34 2.04 -35.24
C PHE A 194 8.57 2.47 -36.50
N ASP A 195 9.23 2.36 -37.65
CA ASP A 195 8.61 2.55 -38.97
C ASP A 195 7.76 1.30 -39.26
N GLU A 196 6.69 1.11 -38.49
CA GLU A 196 5.65 0.14 -38.80
C GLU A 196 4.76 0.74 -39.89
N THR A 197 5.28 0.81 -41.12
CA THR A 197 4.42 0.73 -42.29
C THR A 197 4.24 -0.76 -42.60
N PRO A 198 3.10 -1.38 -42.24
CA PRO A 198 2.77 -2.66 -42.84
C PRO A 198 2.43 -2.37 -44.30
N THR A 199 3.36 -2.64 -45.20
CA THR A 199 3.03 -2.86 -46.61
C THR A 199 2.15 -4.10 -46.66
N ILE A 200 0.84 -3.89 -46.63
CA ILE A 200 -0.15 -4.92 -46.91
C ILE A 200 -0.20 -5.04 -48.44
N ASN A 201 0.42 -6.09 -48.98
CA ASN A 201 0.08 -6.63 -50.30
C ASN A 201 -1.02 -7.68 -50.14
#